data_AF-A0AA86S2M0-F1
#
_entry.id   AF-A0AA86S2M0-F1
#
_cell.length_a   1.000
_cell.length_b   1.000
_cell.length_c   1.000
_cell.angle_alpha   90.00
_cell.angle_beta   90.00
_cell.angle_gamma   90.00
#
_symmetry.space_group_name_H-M   'P 1'
#
loop_
_entity.id
_entity.type
_entity.pdbx_description
1 polymer ?
#
loop_
_entity_poly.entity_id
_entity_poly.type
_entity_poly.pdbx_seq_one_letter_code
_entity_poly.pdbx_strand_id
1 'polypeptide(L)'
;MPKGIEKLTELRVLKGFVIGSSTKTPCKISDLENLKKLEQLNIYIESEDAFQYDEFESLKELSALKHLKISWGVSTANYDVKISLPSNLEKLHLERFPRQNIPRWLKPDMLPLSLKELNISGGKLNNMDHGEIYSKLLWFKILRLKYLKHLNVDPTNLRKLFPSLWYIEIKHVLNYPHFEWRIGED
;
A
#
# COMPACT_ATOMS: atom_id res chain seq x y z
N MET A 1 20.99 5.36 -6.87
CA MET A 1 20.15 5.41 -8.08
C MET A 1 20.85 6.29 -9.11
N PRO A 2 20.82 5.98 -10.42
CA PRO A 2 21.42 6.86 -11.41
C PRO A 2 20.66 8.18 -11.49
N LYS A 3 21.40 9.30 -11.55
CA LYS A 3 20.83 10.62 -11.84
C LYS A 3 20.20 10.60 -13.24
N GLY A 4 19.08 11.29 -13.44
CA GLY A 4 18.43 11.40 -14.75
C GLY A 4 17.14 10.60 -14.91
N ILE A 5 16.68 9.88 -13.89
CA ILE A 5 15.39 9.18 -13.98
C ILE A 5 14.23 10.16 -14.18
N GLU A 6 14.35 11.35 -13.59
CA GLU A 6 13.41 12.46 -13.69
C GLU A 6 13.22 12.95 -15.15
N LYS A 7 14.16 12.60 -16.04
CA LYS A 7 14.13 12.96 -17.47
C LYS A 7 13.42 11.94 -18.34
N LEU A 8 13.07 10.76 -17.80
CA LEU A 8 12.44 9.69 -18.55
C LEU A 8 10.91 9.88 -18.59
N THR A 9 10.43 10.97 -19.18
CA THR A 9 9.01 11.37 -19.17
C THR A 9 8.05 10.34 -19.80
N GLU A 10 8.57 9.45 -20.64
CA GLU A 10 7.83 8.33 -21.24
C GLU A 10 7.79 7.06 -20.37
N LEU A 11 8.47 7.05 -19.21
CA LEU A 11 8.55 5.90 -18.32
C LEU A 11 7.16 5.58 -17.74
N ARG A 12 6.72 4.34 -17.95
CA ARG A 12 5.42 3.83 -17.44
C ARG A 12 5.55 2.90 -16.25
N VAL A 13 6.68 2.22 -16.11
CA VAL A 13 6.89 1.22 -15.05
C VAL A 13 8.23 1.46 -14.39
N LEU A 14 8.22 1.68 -13.08
CA LEU A 14 9.41 1.81 -12.25
C LEU A 14 9.31 0.87 -11.07
N LYS A 15 10.14 -0.17 -11.06
CA LYS A 15 10.18 -1.16 -9.98
C LYS A 15 11.53 -1.11 -9.28
N GLY A 16 11.51 -1.22 -7.94
CA GLY A 16 12.74 -1.21 -7.14
C GLY A 16 13.27 0.20 -6.88
N PHE A 17 12.39 1.19 -6.83
CA PHE A 17 12.75 2.54 -6.38
C PHE A 17 13.09 2.47 -4.88
N VAL A 18 14.34 2.74 -4.52
CA VAL A 18 14.81 2.64 -3.14
C VAL A 18 14.90 4.04 -2.54
N ILE A 19 14.23 4.22 -1.40
CA ILE A 19 14.37 5.40 -0.55
C ILE A 19 15.13 4.97 0.70
N GLY A 20 16.36 5.46 0.82
CA GLY A 20 17.26 5.19 1.95
C GLY A 20 17.66 6.48 2.65
N SER A 21 18.75 6.44 3.42
CA SER A 21 19.22 7.64 4.13
C SER A 21 19.71 8.71 3.15
N SER A 22 19.49 9.99 3.50
CA SER A 22 19.98 11.14 2.74
C SER A 22 21.49 11.11 2.46
N THR A 23 22.24 10.37 3.28
CA THR A 23 23.70 10.17 3.17
C THR A 23 24.11 9.06 2.19
N LYS A 24 23.24 8.10 1.87
CA LYS A 24 23.56 6.93 1.03
C LYS A 24 22.82 6.94 -0.31
N THR A 25 21.58 7.41 -0.33
CA THR A 25 20.72 7.46 -1.52
C THR A 25 19.88 8.74 -1.49
N PRO A 26 20.30 9.82 -2.19
CA PRO A 26 19.62 11.12 -2.12
C PRO A 26 18.31 11.19 -2.90
N CYS A 27 17.72 10.04 -3.24
CA CYS A 27 16.61 9.93 -4.19
C CYS A 27 15.28 10.11 -3.46
N LYS A 28 14.50 11.09 -3.91
CA LYS A 28 13.22 11.46 -3.31
C LYS A 28 12.08 11.11 -4.23
N ILE A 29 10.89 10.91 -3.67
CA ILE A 29 9.68 10.73 -4.47
C ILE A 29 9.39 11.96 -5.34
N SER A 30 9.75 13.17 -4.86
CA SER A 30 9.63 14.41 -5.64
C SER A 30 10.40 14.37 -6.96
N ASP A 31 11.46 13.58 -7.07
CA ASP A 31 12.22 13.40 -8.33
C ASP A 31 11.38 12.71 -9.42
N LEU A 32 10.29 12.04 -9.03
CA LEU A 32 9.39 11.34 -9.93
C LEU A 32 8.23 12.21 -10.42
N GLU A 33 8.06 13.43 -9.91
CA GLU A 33 6.89 14.29 -10.19
C GLU A 33 6.68 14.57 -11.68
N ASN A 34 7.75 14.62 -12.48
CA ASN A 34 7.70 14.85 -13.93
C ASN A 34 7.31 13.59 -14.74
N LEU A 35 7.26 12.43 -14.11
CA LEU A 35 6.93 11.15 -14.77
C LEU A 35 5.42 10.99 -14.89
N LYS A 36 4.76 11.90 -15.61
CA LYS A 36 3.30 11.97 -15.74
C LYS A 36 2.66 10.78 -16.45
N LYS A 37 3.47 9.90 -17.06
CA LYS A 37 3.04 8.64 -17.70
C LYS A 37 3.31 7.41 -16.84
N LEU A 38 3.82 7.57 -15.60
CA LEU A 38 4.13 6.47 -14.72
C LEU A 38 2.85 5.78 -14.22
N GLU A 39 2.64 4.54 -14.65
CA GLU A 39 1.46 3.73 -14.33
C GLU A 39 1.71 2.75 -13.19
N GLN A 40 2.96 2.31 -12.99
CA GLN A 40 3.34 1.39 -11.92
C GLN A 40 4.63 1.81 -11.22
N LEU A 41 4.58 1.83 -9.88
CA LEU A 41 5.69 2.19 -9.00
C LEU A 41 5.83 1.17 -7.87
N ASN A 42 7.04 0.63 -7.69
CA ASN A 42 7.38 -0.14 -6.48
C ASN A 42 8.48 0.60 -5.69
N ILE A 43 8.15 0.97 -4.47
CA ILE A 43 9.01 1.66 -3.51
C ILE A 43 9.51 0.67 -2.46
N TYR A 44 10.80 0.72 -2.17
CA TYR A 44 11.43 0.05 -1.03
C TYR A 44 12.01 1.10 -0.09
N ILE A 45 11.54 1.11 1.15
CA ILE A 45 11.97 2.04 2.18
C ILE A 45 12.99 1.32 3.06
N GLU A 46 14.25 1.73 2.99
CA GLU A 46 15.38 1.01 3.59
C GLU A 46 15.64 1.42 5.04
N SER A 47 15.56 2.71 5.37
CA SER A 47 15.97 3.25 6.68
C SER A 47 14.95 4.25 7.23
N GLU A 48 15.00 4.46 8.54
CA GLU A 48 14.22 5.49 9.25
C GLU A 48 14.61 6.92 8.83
N ASP A 49 15.84 7.12 8.37
CA ASP A 49 16.32 8.41 7.86
C ASP A 49 15.66 8.83 6.53
N ALA A 50 14.92 7.92 5.89
CA ALA A 50 14.12 8.15 4.69
C ALA A 50 12.77 8.83 4.99
N PHE A 51 12.49 9.14 6.26
CA PHE A 51 11.25 9.80 6.67
C PHE A 51 11.51 11.27 6.95
N GLN A 52 11.98 12.02 5.94
CA GLN A 52 11.84 13.48 5.97
C GLN A 52 10.34 13.80 5.92
N TYR A 53 9.89 14.73 6.76
CA TYR A 53 8.49 15.17 6.80
C TYR A 53 8.03 15.48 5.36
N ASP A 54 6.87 14.95 4.98
CA ASP A 54 6.19 15.18 3.68
C ASP A 54 6.80 14.50 2.44
N GLU A 55 7.80 13.62 2.56
CA GLU A 55 8.42 12.96 1.40
C GLU A 55 7.42 12.18 0.51
N PHE A 56 6.38 11.61 1.11
CA PHE A 56 5.36 10.83 0.39
C PHE A 56 4.16 11.67 -0.09
N GLU A 57 4.15 12.98 0.18
CA GLU A 57 3.08 13.86 -0.32
C GLU A 57 3.13 13.98 -1.85
N SER A 58 4.32 13.98 -2.44
CA SER A 58 4.52 14.05 -3.90
C SER A 58 3.93 12.87 -4.67
N LEU A 59 3.59 11.75 -4.00
CA LEU A 59 2.93 10.61 -4.66
C LEU A 59 1.59 10.99 -5.29
N LYS A 60 0.87 11.96 -4.70
CA LYS A 60 -0.42 12.42 -5.22
C LYS A 60 -0.32 13.06 -6.61
N GLU A 61 0.85 13.58 -6.96
CA GLU A 61 1.13 14.26 -8.24
C GLU A 61 1.32 13.27 -9.42
N LEU A 62 1.46 11.97 -9.12
CA LEU A 62 1.58 10.89 -10.09
C LEU A 62 0.19 10.45 -10.56
N SER A 63 -0.52 11.33 -11.26
CA SER A 63 -1.91 11.13 -11.64
C SER A 63 -2.18 9.93 -12.57
N ALA A 64 -1.19 9.44 -13.32
CA ALA A 64 -1.31 8.24 -14.13
C ALA A 64 -1.07 6.93 -13.33
N LEU A 65 -0.64 7.02 -12.07
CA LEU A 65 -0.23 5.86 -11.29
C LEU A 65 -1.44 5.01 -10.88
N LYS A 66 -1.47 3.78 -11.40
CA LYS A 66 -2.53 2.80 -11.13
C LYS A 66 -2.10 1.75 -10.12
N HIS A 67 -0.81 1.39 -10.11
CA HIS A 67 -0.29 0.32 -9.25
C HIS A 67 0.85 0.83 -8.38
N LEU A 68 0.66 0.78 -7.07
CA LEU A 68 1.67 1.16 -6.09
C LEU A 68 1.98 -0.02 -5.17
N LYS A 69 3.26 -0.40 -5.13
CA LYS A 69 3.79 -1.27 -4.07
C LYS A 69 4.69 -0.46 -3.16
N ILE A 70 4.50 -0.55 -1.85
CA ILE A 70 5.42 0.01 -0.85
C ILE A 70 5.89 -1.14 0.03
N SER A 71 7.20 -1.23 0.21
CA SER A 71 7.86 -2.31 0.95
C SER A 71 8.78 -1.70 2.00
N TRP A 72 8.74 -2.21 3.23
CA TRP A 72 9.53 -1.68 4.35
C TRP A 72 10.69 -2.60 4.74
N GLY A 73 11.83 -1.98 5.05
CA GLY A 73 13.00 -2.61 5.68
C GLY A 73 12.76 -2.99 7.14
N VAL A 74 13.68 -3.76 7.72
CA VAL A 74 13.56 -4.27 9.10
C VAL A 74 13.68 -3.16 10.15
N SER A 75 14.44 -2.11 9.83
CA SER A 75 14.75 -1.00 10.72
C SER A 75 13.62 0.02 10.85
N THR A 76 12.53 0.00 10.07
CA THR A 76 11.54 1.09 10.02
C THR A 76 10.43 1.00 11.09
N ALA A 77 10.74 0.48 12.27
CA ALA A 77 9.73 -0.13 13.15
C ALA A 77 8.79 0.86 13.86
N ASN A 78 9.09 2.16 13.90
CA ASN A 78 8.41 3.09 14.83
C ASN A 78 7.80 4.36 14.21
N TYR A 79 7.86 4.55 12.89
CA TYR A 79 7.47 5.82 12.27
C TYR A 79 6.07 5.80 11.67
N ASP A 80 5.35 6.91 11.85
CA ASP A 80 4.09 7.18 11.18
C ASP A 80 4.35 7.85 9.85
N VAL A 81 4.42 7.05 8.79
CA VAL A 81 4.56 7.56 7.43
C VAL A 81 3.21 8.13 7.02
N LYS A 82 3.15 9.45 6.86
CA LYS A 82 2.03 10.12 6.18
C LYS A 82 2.18 9.87 4.69
N ILE A 83 1.17 9.27 4.06
CA ILE A 83 1.17 8.95 2.64
C ILE A 83 -0.08 9.57 2.04
N SER A 84 0.10 10.35 0.97
CA SER A 84 -1.00 10.85 0.15
C SER A 84 -1.06 10.02 -1.13
N LEU A 85 -2.07 9.17 -1.23
CA LEU A 85 -2.24 8.26 -2.37
C LEU A 85 -2.72 9.01 -3.62
N PRO A 86 -2.21 8.68 -4.82
CA PRO A 86 -2.72 9.25 -6.06
C PRO A 86 -4.18 8.84 -6.31
N SER A 87 -4.96 9.75 -6.91
CA SER A 87 -6.42 9.61 -7.06
C SER A 87 -6.88 8.50 -8.01
N ASN A 88 -6.04 8.11 -8.97
CA ASN A 88 -6.31 7.05 -9.96
C ASN A 88 -5.73 5.69 -9.57
N LEU A 89 -5.30 5.52 -8.31
CA LEU A 89 -4.69 4.29 -7.85
C LEU A 89 -5.72 3.14 -7.80
N GLU A 90 -5.52 2.13 -8.64
CA GLU A 90 -6.39 0.96 -8.73
C GLU A 90 -5.93 -0.20 -7.83
N LYS A 91 -4.61 -0.31 -7.59
CA LYS A 91 -4.01 -1.38 -6.76
C LYS A 91 -2.98 -0.83 -5.81
N LEU A 92 -3.15 -1.17 -4.54
CA LEU A 92 -2.19 -0.89 -3.47
C LEU A 92 -1.65 -2.21 -2.91
N HIS A 93 -0.32 -2.31 -2.80
CA HIS A 93 0.35 -3.42 -2.14
C HIS A 93 1.31 -2.92 -1.06
N LEU A 94 1.02 -3.27 0.19
CA LEU A 94 1.87 -3.02 1.35
C LEU A 94 2.62 -4.30 1.72
N GLU A 95 3.95 -4.25 1.72
CA GLU A 95 4.79 -5.38 2.07
C GLU A 95 5.65 -5.07 3.29
N ARG A 96 5.61 -5.95 4.31
CA ARG A 96 6.31 -5.77 5.59
C ARG A 96 5.90 -4.49 6.33
N PHE A 97 4.61 -4.12 6.23
CA PHE A 97 4.09 -2.93 6.91
C PHE A 97 4.45 -2.93 8.41
N PRO A 98 5.13 -1.88 8.91
CA PRO A 98 5.80 -1.96 10.22
C PRO A 98 4.86 -1.74 11.41
N ARG A 99 3.68 -1.16 11.20
CA ARG A 99 2.75 -0.83 12.29
C ARG A 99 1.76 -1.96 12.55
N GLN A 100 1.29 -2.01 13.78
CA GLN A 100 0.29 -2.98 14.24
C GLN A 100 -1.14 -2.57 13.87
N ASN A 101 -1.41 -1.27 13.80
CA ASN A 101 -2.72 -0.70 13.53
C ASN A 101 -2.81 -0.11 12.12
N ILE A 102 -4.02 -0.07 11.57
CA ILE A 102 -4.33 0.60 10.30
C ILE A 102 -4.03 2.11 10.43
N PRO A 103 -3.17 2.69 9.57
CA PRO A 103 -2.86 4.11 9.61
C PRO A 103 -4.00 4.95 9.00
N ARG A 104 -4.06 6.25 9.34
CA ARG A 104 -5.13 7.15 8.87
C ARG A 104 -5.27 7.16 7.34
N TRP A 105 -4.17 7.14 6.59
CA TRP A 105 -4.21 7.18 5.13
C TRP A 105 -4.76 5.89 4.48
N LEU A 106 -4.88 4.79 5.24
CA LEU A 106 -5.45 3.53 4.77
C LEU A 106 -6.95 3.40 5.14
N LYS A 107 -7.51 4.39 5.84
CA LYS A 107 -8.93 4.43 6.21
C LYS A 107 -9.84 4.78 5.01
N PRO A 108 -11.14 4.45 5.07
CA PRO A 108 -12.05 4.61 3.94
C PRO A 108 -12.15 6.02 3.36
N ASP A 109 -12.02 7.05 4.20
CA ASP A 109 -12.12 8.46 3.81
C ASP A 109 -10.87 8.99 3.08
N MET A 110 -9.72 8.35 3.31
CA MET A 110 -8.43 8.74 2.72
C MET A 110 -8.04 7.89 1.50
N LEU A 111 -8.73 6.76 1.26
CA LEU A 111 -8.47 5.90 0.12
C LEU A 111 -9.09 6.46 -1.17
N PRO A 112 -8.40 6.31 -2.33
CA PRO A 112 -8.94 6.75 -3.60
C PRO A 112 -10.14 5.89 -4.00
N LEU A 113 -11.20 6.53 -4.51
CA LEU A 113 -12.42 5.86 -4.96
C LEU A 113 -12.15 4.83 -6.07
N SER A 114 -11.10 5.03 -6.85
CA SER A 114 -10.67 4.13 -7.93
C SER A 114 -10.04 2.82 -7.44
N LEU A 115 -9.75 2.68 -6.15
CA LEU A 115 -9.06 1.51 -5.60
C LEU A 115 -9.92 0.25 -5.71
N LYS A 116 -9.37 -0.74 -6.40
CA LYS A 116 -10.01 -2.04 -6.66
C LYS A 116 -9.42 -3.17 -5.82
N GLU A 117 -8.13 -3.08 -5.53
CA GLU A 117 -7.39 -4.16 -4.90
C GLU A 117 -6.43 -3.66 -3.82
N LEU A 118 -6.54 -4.26 -2.64
CA LEU A 118 -5.58 -4.10 -1.54
C LEU A 118 -4.87 -5.42 -1.25
N ASN A 119 -3.55 -5.36 -1.26
CA ASN A 119 -2.68 -6.44 -0.83
C ASN A 119 -1.90 -6.01 0.41
N ILE A 120 -1.90 -6.84 1.44
CA ILE A 120 -1.03 -6.67 2.61
C ILE A 120 -0.29 -7.99 2.83
N SER A 121 1.05 -7.93 2.77
CA SER A 121 1.92 -9.09 2.85
C SER A 121 3.00 -8.93 3.92
N GLY A 122 3.02 -9.81 4.93
CA GLY A 122 3.98 -9.74 6.02
C GLY A 122 3.90 -8.46 6.86
N GLY A 123 4.82 -8.30 7.80
CA GLY A 123 4.84 -7.14 8.69
C GLY A 123 4.14 -7.40 10.02
N LYS A 124 3.78 -6.32 10.72
CA LYS A 124 3.34 -6.37 12.12
C LYS A 124 1.86 -6.08 12.32
N LEU A 125 1.09 -5.85 11.25
CA LEU A 125 -0.34 -5.59 11.34
C LEU A 125 -1.03 -6.71 12.12
N ASN A 126 -1.80 -6.34 13.15
CA ASN A 126 -2.44 -7.31 14.05
C ASN A 126 -3.98 -7.25 14.02
N ASN A 127 -4.55 -6.18 13.45
CA ASN A 127 -5.98 -5.98 13.33
C ASN A 127 -6.34 -5.20 12.06
N MET A 128 -7.45 -5.56 11.41
CA MET A 128 -8.05 -4.84 10.28
C MET A 128 -9.23 -3.97 10.69
N ASP A 129 -9.84 -4.23 11.85
CA ASP A 129 -10.99 -3.48 12.34
C ASP A 129 -10.54 -2.20 13.06
N HIS A 130 -10.90 -1.07 12.46
CA HIS A 130 -10.65 0.28 12.96
C HIS A 130 -11.95 1.06 13.24
N GLY A 131 -13.09 0.38 13.30
CA GLY A 131 -14.41 0.98 13.60
C GLY A 131 -15.11 1.65 12.42
N GLU A 132 -14.48 1.67 11.24
CA GLU A 132 -15.03 2.27 10.02
C GLU A 132 -15.28 1.21 8.93
N ILE A 133 -16.31 1.43 8.12
CA ILE A 133 -16.71 0.54 7.02
C ILE A 133 -16.36 1.19 5.69
N TYR A 134 -15.83 0.40 4.76
CA TYR A 134 -15.41 0.83 3.42
C TYR A 134 -16.60 0.91 2.42
N SER A 135 -17.76 1.39 2.88
CA SER A 135 -19.02 1.38 2.10
C SER A 135 -19.00 2.31 0.89
N LYS A 136 -18.20 3.38 0.93
CA LYS A 136 -18.05 4.33 -0.20
C LYS A 136 -17.16 3.79 -1.32
N LEU A 137 -16.33 2.78 -1.06
CA LEU A 137 -15.42 2.21 -2.06
C LEU A 137 -16.13 1.12 -2.88
N LEU A 138 -17.09 1.52 -3.71
CA LEU A 138 -17.94 0.61 -4.50
C LEU A 138 -17.13 -0.27 -5.46
N TRP A 139 -15.95 0.21 -5.89
CA TRP A 139 -15.04 -0.48 -6.79
C TRP A 139 -14.03 -1.38 -6.08
N PHE A 140 -13.97 -1.36 -4.75
CA PHE A 140 -13.05 -2.21 -3.99
C PHE A 140 -13.55 -3.66 -4.03
N LYS A 141 -12.88 -4.50 -4.82
CA LYS A 141 -13.31 -5.88 -5.12
C LYS A 141 -12.41 -6.94 -4.51
N ILE A 142 -11.14 -6.66 -4.30
CA ILE A 142 -10.15 -7.70 -3.98
C ILE A 142 -9.38 -7.32 -2.71
N LEU A 143 -9.42 -8.19 -1.71
CA LEU A 143 -8.57 -8.11 -0.54
C LEU A 143 -7.67 -9.36 -0.46
N ARG A 144 -6.36 -9.15 -0.35
CA ARG A 144 -5.40 -10.23 -0.16
C ARG A 144 -4.55 -9.97 1.08
N LEU A 145 -4.58 -10.92 2.00
CA LEU A 145 -3.88 -10.88 3.28
C LEU A 145 -2.92 -12.08 3.33
N LYS A 146 -1.61 -11.84 3.27
CA LYS A 146 -0.62 -12.92 3.13
C LYS A 146 0.50 -12.84 4.15
N TYR A 147 0.90 -13.95 4.73
CA TYR A 147 2.07 -14.06 5.62
C TYR A 147 2.01 -13.15 6.85
N LEU A 148 0.81 -12.80 7.32
CA LEU A 148 0.57 -11.90 8.46
C LEU A 148 0.41 -12.70 9.76
N LYS A 149 1.54 -13.09 10.34
CA LYS A 149 1.58 -14.01 11.51
C LYS A 149 0.89 -13.48 12.77
N HIS A 150 0.71 -12.16 12.88
CA HIS A 150 0.11 -11.51 14.04
C HIS A 150 -1.32 -11.02 13.77
N LEU A 151 -1.80 -11.08 12.52
CA LEU A 151 -3.11 -10.57 12.16
C LEU A 151 -4.20 -11.55 12.60
N ASN A 152 -4.95 -11.17 13.62
CA ASN A 152 -6.17 -11.87 13.98
C ASN A 152 -7.31 -11.34 13.09
N VAL A 153 -7.97 -12.23 12.36
CA VAL A 153 -9.02 -11.83 11.42
C VAL A 153 -10.16 -12.85 11.41
N ASP A 154 -11.38 -12.33 11.38
CA ASP A 154 -12.58 -13.12 11.09
C ASP A 154 -13.03 -12.76 9.66
N PRO A 155 -13.03 -13.71 8.71
CA PRO A 155 -13.52 -13.50 7.35
C PRO A 155 -14.94 -12.92 7.28
N THR A 156 -15.81 -13.26 8.24
CA THR A 156 -17.16 -12.70 8.31
C THR A 156 -17.13 -11.22 8.65
N ASN A 157 -16.24 -10.79 9.55
CA ASN A 157 -16.03 -9.38 9.85
C ASN A 157 -15.37 -8.63 8.68
N LEU A 158 -14.47 -9.27 7.92
CA LEU A 158 -13.94 -8.65 6.69
C LEU A 158 -15.05 -8.33 5.68
N ARG A 159 -16.03 -9.23 5.50
CA ARG A 159 -17.19 -8.98 4.62
C ARG A 159 -18.02 -7.79 5.10
N LYS A 160 -18.19 -7.61 6.42
CA LYS A 160 -18.88 -6.44 6.99
C LYS A 160 -18.07 -5.15 6.80
N LEU A 161 -16.76 -5.20 7.00
CA LEU A 161 -15.86 -4.05 6.85
C LEU A 161 -15.76 -3.59 5.39
N PHE A 162 -15.73 -4.54 4.44
CA PHE A 162 -15.58 -4.26 3.01
C PHE A 162 -16.77 -4.83 2.23
N PRO A 163 -17.93 -4.15 2.24
CA PRO A 163 -19.19 -4.69 1.71
C PRO A 163 -19.19 -4.88 0.19
N SER A 164 -18.27 -4.26 -0.54
CA SER A 164 -18.18 -4.34 -2.01
C SER A 164 -17.30 -5.49 -2.51
N LEU A 165 -16.71 -6.28 -1.61
CA LEU A 165 -15.77 -7.34 -1.93
C LEU A 165 -16.37 -8.41 -2.82
N TRP A 166 -15.61 -8.76 -3.85
CA TRP A 166 -15.84 -9.91 -4.71
C TRP A 166 -14.95 -11.09 -4.30
N TYR A 167 -13.77 -10.80 -3.74
CA TYR A 167 -12.70 -11.77 -3.56
C TYR A 167 -11.92 -11.51 -2.29
N ILE A 168 -11.73 -12.56 -1.48
CA ILE A 168 -10.83 -12.57 -0.31
C ILE A 168 -9.84 -13.72 -0.49
N GLU A 169 -8.55 -13.43 -0.32
CA GLU A 169 -7.53 -14.46 -0.11
C GLU A 169 -6.80 -14.19 1.20
N ILE A 170 -6.81 -15.20 2.07
CA ILE A 170 -6.05 -15.23 3.32
C ILE A 170 -5.08 -16.40 3.21
N LYS A 171 -3.78 -16.12 3.35
CA LYS A 171 -2.74 -17.16 3.21
C LYS A 171 -1.66 -16.99 4.26
N HIS A 172 -1.39 -18.02 5.06
CA HIS A 172 -0.44 -17.97 6.18
C HIS A 172 -0.67 -16.76 7.10
N VAL A 173 -1.92 -16.55 7.50
CA VAL A 173 -2.33 -15.57 8.51
C VAL A 173 -2.62 -16.31 9.82
N LEU A 174 -2.62 -15.63 10.97
CA LEU A 174 -2.88 -16.27 12.26
C LEU A 174 -4.15 -17.14 12.19
N ASN A 175 -4.05 -18.41 12.54
CA ASN A 175 -5.13 -19.42 12.47
C ASN A 175 -5.64 -19.79 11.07
N TYR A 176 -5.09 -19.22 9.99
CA TYR A 176 -5.50 -19.52 8.60
C TYR A 176 -4.28 -19.89 7.74
N PRO A 177 -3.98 -21.20 7.56
CA PRO A 177 -2.94 -21.61 6.61
C PRO A 177 -3.30 -21.18 5.19
N HIS A 178 -4.56 -21.36 4.81
CA HIS A 178 -5.15 -20.86 3.56
C HIS A 178 -6.67 -20.75 3.71
N PHE A 179 -7.24 -19.68 3.15
CA PHE A 179 -8.68 -19.46 2.98
C PHE A 179 -8.87 -18.59 1.75
N GLU A 180 -9.88 -18.92 0.94
CA GLU A 180 -10.28 -18.16 -0.24
C GLU A 180 -11.81 -18.10 -0.25
N TRP A 181 -12.35 -16.95 -0.64
CA TRP A 181 -13.79 -16.77 -0.82
C TRP A 181 -14.05 -15.86 -2.01
N ARG A 182 -15.08 -16.20 -2.78
CA ARG A 182 -15.58 -15.38 -3.89
C ARG A 182 -17.09 -15.20 -3.79
N ILE A 183 -17.61 -14.08 -4.27
CA ILE A 183 -19.06 -13.86 -4.33
C ILE A 183 -19.73 -14.93 -5.20
N GLY A 184 -20.83 -15.51 -4.71
CA GLY A 184 -21.56 -16.60 -5.37
C GLY A 184 -21.17 -18.01 -4.94
N GLU A 185 -20.30 -18.16 -3.92
CA GLU A 185 -19.93 -19.45 -3.32
C GLU A 185 -20.69 -19.80 -2.02
N ASP A 186 -21.72 -19.01 -1.65
CA ASP A 186 -22.56 -19.19 -0.45
C ASP A 186 -23.94 -19.82 -0.79
#